data_AF-A0A6I3SQ28-F1
#
_entry.id   AF-A0A6I3SQ28-F1
#
_cell.length_a   1.000
_cell.length_b   1.000
_cell.length_c   1.000
_cell.angle_alpha   90.00
_cell.angle_beta   90.00
_cell.angle_gamma   90.00
#
_symmetry.space_group_name_H-M   'P 1'
#
loop_
_entity.id
_entity.type
_entity.pdbx_description
1 polymer ?
#
loop_
_entity_poly.entity_id
_entity_poly.type
_entity_poly.pdbx_seq_one_letter_code
_entity_poly.pdbx_strand_id
1 'polypeptide(L)'
;MIISVINYKGGVGKTTMTANIAAEMAYRGKKVLVLDLDPQTNLTFSFLTVEQWQHSYQHQTIKRWYDAFIDKDEELDLKDFITRPERAHKRLRALEATGILDLIPSHLDCSFRRNRTIYLPWELAN
;
A
#
# COMPACT_ATOMS: atom_id res chain seq x y z
N MET A 1 -7.26 13.26 -8.65
CA MET A 1 -6.48 12.62 -9.72
C MET A 1 -6.01 11.28 -9.20
N ILE A 2 -6.18 10.20 -9.97
CA ILE A 2 -5.73 8.85 -9.62
C ILE A 2 -4.74 8.41 -10.70
N ILE A 3 -3.57 7.92 -10.29
CA ILE A 3 -2.54 7.38 -11.18
C ILE A 3 -2.29 5.95 -10.75
N SER A 4 -2.43 5.01 -11.69
CA SER A 4 -2.13 3.60 -11.47
C SER A 4 -0.94 3.17 -12.31
N VAL A 5 0.05 2.53 -11.68
CA VAL A 5 1.28 2.06 -12.33
C VAL A 5 1.27 0.54 -12.32
N ILE A 6 0.86 -0.06 -13.44
CA ILE A 6 0.69 -1.52 -13.59
C ILE A 6 1.59 -2.01 -14.72
N ASN A 7 2.26 -3.15 -14.51
CA ASN A 7 3.03 -3.85 -15.55
C ASN A 7 3.17 -5.31 -15.14
N TYR A 8 2.85 -6.22 -16.07
CA TYR A 8 2.89 -7.67 -15.91
C TYR A 8 4.31 -8.25 -15.75
N LYS A 9 5.36 -7.51 -16.11
CA LYS A 9 6.76 -7.95 -15.95
C LYS A 9 7.38 -7.40 -14.66
N GLY A 10 8.03 -8.28 -13.89
CA GLY A 10 8.86 -7.90 -12.74
C GLY A 10 10.12 -7.12 -13.16
N GLY A 11 10.67 -6.31 -12.26
CA GLY A 11 11.98 -5.65 -12.46
C GLY A 11 12.01 -4.46 -13.45
N VAL A 12 10.85 -3.98 -13.91
CA VAL A 12 10.75 -2.87 -14.89
C VAL A 12 10.72 -1.47 -14.26
N GLY A 13 11.11 -1.34 -12.99
CA GLY A 13 11.22 -0.04 -12.31
C GLY A 13 9.90 0.61 -11.86
N LYS A 14 8.75 -0.08 -11.93
CA LYS A 14 7.44 0.45 -11.49
C LYS A 14 7.50 1.09 -10.10
N THR A 15 7.94 0.32 -9.11
CA THR A 15 8.01 0.74 -7.70
C THR A 15 8.86 2.00 -7.55
N THR A 16 10.05 1.99 -8.15
CA THR A 16 10.97 3.12 -8.13
C THR A 16 10.36 4.36 -8.76
N MET A 17 9.70 4.21 -9.92
CA MET A 17 9.02 5.33 -10.58
C MET A 17 7.86 5.85 -9.74
N THR A 18 7.00 4.97 -9.22
CA THR A 18 5.88 5.36 -8.36
C THR A 18 6.36 6.12 -7.13
N ALA A 19 7.40 5.63 -6.46
CA ALA A 19 7.96 6.29 -5.28
C ALA A 19 8.51 7.69 -5.60
N ASN A 20 9.25 7.83 -6.70
CA ASN A 20 9.82 9.12 -7.11
C ASN A 20 8.74 10.11 -7.56
N ILE A 21 7.74 9.66 -8.33
CA ILE A 21 6.62 10.50 -8.74
C ILE A 21 5.85 11.00 -7.52
N ALA A 22 5.55 10.12 -6.55
CA ALA A 22 4.88 10.51 -5.32
C ALA A 22 5.69 11.53 -4.51
N ALA A 23 6.99 11.28 -4.34
CA ALA A 23 7.89 12.18 -3.62
C ALA A 23 8.00 13.55 -4.30
N GLU A 24 8.14 13.58 -5.63
CA GLU A 24 8.23 14.82 -6.42
C GLU A 24 6.92 15.61 -6.39
N MET A 25 5.78 14.93 -6.47
CA MET A 25 4.48 15.59 -6.33
C MET A 25 4.29 16.21 -4.95
N ALA A 26 4.67 15.49 -3.89
CA ALA A 26 4.65 16.04 -2.53
C ALA A 26 5.63 17.20 -2.38
N TYR A 27 6.82 17.10 -2.96
CA TYR A 27 7.80 18.20 -2.99
C TYR A 27 7.22 19.46 -3.66
N ARG A 28 6.45 19.31 -4.74
CA ARG A 28 5.72 20.40 -5.43
C ARG A 28 4.46 20.89 -4.68
N GLY A 29 4.32 20.58 -3.39
CA GLY A 29 3.24 21.08 -2.54
C GLY A 29 1.92 20.32 -2.70
N LYS A 30 1.89 19.14 -3.35
CA LYS A 30 0.67 18.34 -3.47
C LYS A 30 0.45 17.44 -2.25
N LYS A 31 -0.81 17.12 -1.98
CA LYS A 31 -1.19 16.05 -1.06
C LYS A 31 -1.27 14.76 -1.84
N VAL A 32 -0.43 13.80 -1.49
CA VAL A 32 -0.26 12.53 -2.19
C VAL A 32 -0.56 11.40 -1.21
N LEU A 33 -1.44 10.50 -1.61
CA LEU A 33 -1.66 9.22 -0.94
C LEU A 33 -1.10 8.12 -1.84
N VAL A 34 -0.11 7.40 -1.34
CA VAL A 34 0.45 6.22 -1.98
C VAL A 34 -0.31 5.00 -1.48
N LEU A 35 -0.74 4.14 -2.39
CA LEU A 35 -1.37 2.87 -2.06
C LEU A 35 -0.51 1.74 -2.63
N ASP A 36 0.02 0.88 -1.77
CA ASP A 36 0.77 -0.29 -2.17
C ASP A 36 -0.13 -1.53 -2.14
N LEU A 37 -0.38 -2.09 -3.32
CA LEU A 37 -1.18 -3.32 -3.49
C LEU A 37 -0.32 -4.53 -3.85
N ASP A 38 1.00 -4.37 -3.93
CA ASP A 38 1.91 -5.44 -4.30
C ASP A 38 2.28 -6.26 -3.05
N PRO A 39 2.04 -7.59 -3.02
CA PRO A 39 2.47 -8.45 -1.92
C PRO A 39 3.97 -8.46 -1.66
N GLN A 40 4.78 -8.03 -2.63
CA GLN A 40 6.22 -7.87 -2.44
C GLN A 40 6.57 -6.68 -1.54
N THR A 41 5.63 -5.76 -1.28
CA THR A 41 5.76 -4.63 -0.34
C THR A 41 6.91 -3.65 -0.64
N ASN A 42 7.50 -3.73 -1.84
CA ASN A 42 8.67 -2.91 -2.20
C ASN A 42 8.38 -1.40 -2.16
N LEU A 43 7.15 -0.98 -2.48
CA LEU A 43 6.77 0.44 -2.43
C LEU A 43 6.62 0.91 -0.98
N THR A 44 6.00 0.09 -0.14
CA THR A 44 5.92 0.32 1.31
C THR A 44 7.30 0.55 1.92
N PHE A 45 8.26 -0.32 1.64
CA PHE A 45 9.63 -0.20 2.15
C PHE A 45 10.47 0.90 1.50
N SER A 46 9.97 1.53 0.44
CA SER A 46 10.58 2.76 -0.08
C SER A 46 10.36 3.96 0.85
N PHE A 47 9.34 3.91 1.72
CA PHE A 47 8.98 4.99 2.64
C PHE A 47 9.10 4.62 4.12
N LEU A 48 8.97 3.35 4.47
CA LEU A 48 9.07 2.83 5.84
C LEU A 48 10.25 1.87 5.98
N THR A 49 10.86 1.81 7.16
CA THR A 49 11.78 0.70 7.46
C THR A 49 11.00 -0.59 7.76
N VAL A 50 11.67 -1.74 7.65
CA VAL A 50 11.05 -3.04 7.96
C VAL A 50 10.62 -3.08 9.43
N GLU A 51 11.42 -2.53 10.33
CA GLU A 51 11.13 -2.48 11.77
C GLU A 51 9.90 -1.62 12.05
N GLN A 52 9.81 -0.43 11.42
CA GLN A 52 8.63 0.43 11.54
C GLN A 52 7.37 -0.28 11.07
N TRP A 53 7.46 -0.98 9.93
CA TRP A 53 6.34 -1.72 9.39
C TRP A 53 5.92 -2.86 10.34
N GLN A 54 6.85 -3.68 10.80
CA GLN A 54 6.58 -4.80 11.71
C GLN A 54 5.96 -4.33 13.03
N HIS A 55 6.49 -3.28 13.65
CA HIS A 55 6.04 -2.86 14.98
C HIS A 55 4.78 -1.98 14.96
N SER A 56 4.63 -1.11 13.96
CA SER A 56 3.61 -0.05 13.99
C SER A 56 2.50 -0.26 12.95
N TYR A 57 2.79 -0.90 11.82
CA TYR A 57 1.93 -0.84 10.64
C TYR A 57 1.48 -2.20 10.08
N GLN A 58 1.96 -3.32 10.61
CA GLN A 58 1.52 -4.66 10.19
C GLN A 58 0.00 -4.84 10.31
N HIS A 59 -0.63 -4.16 11.27
CA HIS A 59 -2.09 -4.14 11.45
C HIS A 59 -2.77 -2.94 10.79
N GLN A 60 -2.06 -2.08 10.08
CA GLN A 60 -2.58 -0.91 9.36
C GLN A 60 -2.34 -1.06 7.86
N THR A 61 -2.53 -2.27 7.34
CA THR A 61 -2.31 -2.57 5.92
C THR A 61 -3.60 -2.60 5.13
N ILE A 62 -3.49 -2.41 3.81
CA ILE A 62 -4.63 -2.56 2.90
C ILE A 62 -5.29 -3.95 3.00
N LYS A 63 -4.51 -4.98 3.34
CA LYS A 63 -5.02 -6.34 3.51
C LYS A 63 -6.04 -6.43 4.65
N ARG A 64 -5.75 -5.83 5.80
CA ARG A 64 -6.68 -5.87 6.95
C ARG A 64 -7.99 -5.18 6.63
N TRP A 65 -7.92 -4.02 5.97
CA TRP A 65 -9.13 -3.34 5.50
C TRP A 65 -9.92 -4.23 4.53
N TYR A 66 -9.24 -4.83 3.55
CA TYR A 66 -9.86 -5.70 2.56
C TYR A 66 -10.50 -6.95 3.18
N ASP A 67 -9.82 -7.61 4.12
CA ASP A 67 -10.35 -8.78 4.82
C ASP A 67 -11.63 -8.43 5.59
N ALA A 68 -11.63 -7.33 6.35
CA ALA A 68 -12.82 -6.86 7.08
C ALA A 68 -13.99 -6.51 6.13
N PHE A 69 -13.68 -5.87 5.01
CA PHE A 69 -14.67 -5.53 3.98
C PHE A 69 -15.33 -6.78 3.37
N ILE A 70 -14.56 -7.84 3.12
CA ILE A 70 -15.06 -9.09 2.53
C ILE A 70 -15.85 -9.92 3.54
N ASP A 71 -15.31 -10.10 4.74
CA ASP A 71 -15.93 -10.96 5.76
C ASP A 71 -17.17 -10.27 6.40
N LYS A 72 -17.35 -8.95 6.21
CA LYS A 72 -18.43 -8.12 6.79
C LYS A 72 -18.52 -8.19 8.32
N ASP A 73 -17.44 -8.63 8.96
CA ASP A 73 -17.34 -8.78 10.42
C ASP A 73 -17.16 -7.43 11.12
N GLU A 74 -16.57 -6.44 10.44
CA GLU A 74 -16.26 -5.12 11.01
C GLU A 74 -16.33 -4.03 9.92
N GLU A 75 -16.97 -2.90 10.20
CA GLU A 75 -16.92 -1.72 9.34
C GLU A 75 -15.66 -0.89 9.63
N LEU A 76 -14.60 -1.16 8.89
CA LEU A 76 -13.35 -0.39 8.95
C LEU A 76 -13.29 0.66 7.83
N ASP A 77 -13.01 1.92 8.18
CA ASP A 77 -12.82 2.98 7.20
C ASP A 77 -11.39 2.93 6.65
N LEU A 78 -11.23 3.03 5.33
CA LEU A 78 -9.93 3.03 4.67
C LEU A 78 -9.00 4.13 5.21
N LYS A 79 -9.55 5.25 5.68
CA LYS A 79 -8.76 6.34 6.27
C LYS A 79 -7.99 5.93 7.52
N ASP A 80 -8.46 4.92 8.24
CA ASP A 80 -7.85 4.45 9.49
C ASP A 80 -6.54 3.69 9.24
N PHE A 81 -6.25 3.39 7.96
CA PHE A 81 -5.03 2.72 7.49
C PHE A 81 -4.03 3.69 6.87
N ILE A 82 -4.34 5.00 6.85
CA ILE A 82 -3.43 6.01 6.34
C ILE A 82 -2.30 6.22 7.33
N THR A 83 -1.09 5.89 6.90
CA THR A 83 0.14 6.08 7.64
C THR A 83 0.91 7.28 7.10
N ARG A 84 1.63 7.99 7.98
CA ARG A 84 2.47 9.12 7.60
C ARG A 84 3.95 8.75 7.76
N PRO A 85 4.68 8.44 6.68
CA PRO A 85 6.08 8.04 6.77
C PRO A 85 6.96 9.21 7.24
N GLU A 86 7.42 9.14 8.49
CA GLU A 86 8.16 10.23 9.12
C GLU A 86 9.46 10.56 8.38
N ARG A 87 10.13 9.55 7.80
CA ARG A 87 11.34 9.74 7.00
C ARG A 87 11.07 10.59 5.75
N ALA A 88 9.94 10.36 5.08
CA ALA A 88 9.56 11.13 3.90
C ALA A 88 9.21 12.58 4.29
N HIS A 89 8.43 12.78 5.34
CA HIS A 89 8.04 14.10 5.82
C HIS A 89 9.22 14.91 6.37
N LYS A 90 10.17 14.26 7.08
CA LYS A 90 11.42 14.90 7.50
C LYS A 90 12.21 15.41 6.29
N ARG A 91 12.25 14.64 5.20
CA ARG A 91 12.92 15.05 3.96
C ARG A 91 12.20 16.21 3.27
N LEU A 92 10.87 16.19 3.21
CA LEU A 92 10.06 17.28 2.65
C LEU A 92 10.28 18.58 3.43
N ARG A 93 10.22 18.54 4.77
CA ARG A 93 10.47 19.70 5.63
C ARG A 93 11.89 20.26 5.48
N ALA A 94 12.89 19.38 5.36
CA ALA A 94 14.27 19.78 5.11
C ALA A 94 14.48 20.44 3.72
N LEU A 95 13.52 20.28 2.82
CA LEU A 95 13.49 20.90 1.49
C LEU A 95 12.49 22.07 1.42
N GLU A 96 11.96 22.52 2.55
CA GLU A 96 10.95 23.58 2.65
C GLU A 96 9.67 23.31 1.84
N ALA A 97 9.39 22.03 1.54
CA ALA A 97 8.19 21.63 0.83
C ALA A 97 6.97 21.60 1.76
N THR A 98 5.83 22.06 1.24
CA THR A 98 4.56 22.15 1.98
C THR A 98 3.60 20.99 1.71
N GLY A 99 3.98 20.08 0.81
CA GLY A 99 3.12 18.96 0.44
C GLY A 99 3.12 17.84 1.47
N ILE A 100 2.28 16.85 1.22
CA ILE A 100 2.04 15.72 2.12
C ILE A 100 2.24 14.45 1.31
N LEU A 101 2.98 13.50 1.86
CA LEU A 101 3.07 12.14 1.36
C LEU A 101 2.58 11.18 2.43
N ASP A 102 1.40 10.62 2.23
CA ASP A 102 0.83 9.58 3.07
C ASP A 102 0.87 8.24 2.33
N LEU A 103 0.76 7.15 3.08
CA LEU A 103 0.89 5.79 2.57
C LEU A 103 -0.16 4.88 3.24
N ILE A 104 -0.87 4.08 2.45
CA ILE A 104 -1.51 2.87 2.94
C ILE A 104 -0.59 1.70 2.57
N PRO A 105 0.05 1.04 3.56
CA PRO A 105 1.04 0.02 3.30
C PRO A 105 0.42 -1.28 2.81
N SER A 106 1.19 -2.02 2.03
CA SER A 106 0.90 -3.40 1.67
C SER A 106 1.21 -4.34 2.85
N HIS A 107 0.79 -5.59 2.72
CA HIS A 107 1.08 -6.65 3.67
C HIS A 107 1.94 -7.74 3.01
N LEU A 108 2.93 -8.29 3.72
CA LEU A 108 3.77 -9.38 3.19
C LEU A 108 2.93 -10.63 2.85
N ASP A 109 1.93 -10.93 3.69
CA ASP A 109 0.91 -11.96 3.41
C ASP A 109 -0.19 -11.54 2.41
N CYS A 110 -0.01 -10.48 1.61
CA CYS A 110 -0.91 -10.20 0.47
C CYS A 110 -0.78 -11.23 -0.65
N SER A 111 0.08 -12.24 -0.52
CA SER A 111 -0.04 -13.43 -1.35
C SER A 111 -1.42 -14.03 -1.04
N PHE A 112 -2.33 -13.95 -2.02
CA PHE A 112 -3.66 -14.57 -1.99
C PHE A 112 -3.61 -15.83 -1.13
N ARG A 113 -4.45 -15.92 -0.09
CA ARG A 113 -4.67 -17.17 0.66
C ARG A 113 -4.85 -18.30 -0.36
N ARG A 114 -3.80 -19.07 -0.62
CA ARG A 114 -3.83 -20.28 -1.46
C ARG A 114 -4.67 -21.40 -0.84
N ASN A 115 -5.29 -21.16 0.31
CA ASN A 115 -6.08 -22.14 1.07
C ASN A 115 -7.60 -21.90 1.10
N ARG A 116 -8.14 -20.98 0.28
CA ARG A 116 -9.53 -21.11 -0.18
C ARG A 116 -9.52 -21.27 -1.70
N THR A 117 -9.17 -22.47 -2.15
CA THR A 117 -9.72 -22.97 -3.41
C THR A 117 -11.22 -22.85 -3.28
N ILE A 118 -11.82 -21.94 -4.03
CA ILE A 118 -13.26 -22.00 -4.29
C ILE A 118 -13.41 -23.24 -5.18
N TYR A 119 -13.53 -24.42 -4.57
CA TYR A 119 -14.08 -25.57 -5.25
C TYR A 119 -15.55 -25.19 -5.50
N LEU A 120 -15.86 -24.75 -6.71
CA LEU A 120 -17.19 -25.03 -7.23
C LEU A 120 -17.27 -26.57 -7.29
N PRO A 121 -18.15 -27.24 -6.54
CA PRO A 121 -18.32 -28.67 -6.67
C PRO A 121 -18.66 -28.96 -8.13
N TRP A 122 -17.85 -29.79 -8.77
CA TRP A 122 -18.07 -30.27 -10.14
C TRP A 122 -19.33 -31.16 -10.25
N GLU A 123 -20.03 -31.38 -9.14
CA GLU A 123 -21.28 -32.13 -9.01
C GLU A 123 -22.54 -31.32 -9.35
N LEU A 124 -22.42 -30.03 -9.71
CA LEU A 124 -23.54 -29.20 -10.18
C LEU A 124 -23.53 -28.92 -11.69
N ALA A 125 -22.68 -29.60 -12.45
CA ALA A 125 -22.52 -29.39 -13.89
C ALA A 125 -22.92 -30.59 -14.78
N ASN A 126 -23.60 -31.60 -14.25
CA ASN A 126 -24.30 -32.64 -15.03
C ASN A 126 -25.55 -33.13 -14.30
#